data_AF-A0A011RDJ5-F1
#
_entry.id   AF-A0A011RDJ5-F1
#
_cell.length_a   1.000
_cell.length_b   1.000
_cell.length_c   1.000
_cell.angle_alpha   90.00
_cell.angle_beta   90.00
_cell.angle_gamma   90.00
#
_symmetry.space_group_name_H-M   'P 1'
#
loop_
_entity.id
_entity.type
_entity.pdbx_description
1 polymer ?
#
loop_
_entity_poly.entity_id
_entity_poly.type
_entity_poly.pdbx_seq_one_letter_code
_entity_poly.pdbx_strand_id
1 'polypeptide(L)'
;MYLRPSPHLRQACAGAPRSRQRGVVLLVALIILVALTLAGVALIRSVDTANLIAGNQSFHQAAVHAGERSTEIALNNWLQGNNGLGDTDLHDHSAANGYRARREDPVPGVSWDAFWIDTLEAQAVVTPGVACPADPQPTDVNADAAGNTVCYVIHRLCDPPTLPAAPHLANCATQPSAINSGGSFGAGSVTAITNNQVYYRITTRVRGPRNTVAYIQTIVAL
;
A
#
# COMPACT_ATOMS: atom_id res chain seq x y z
N MET A 1 -107.27 -33.38 -6.73
CA MET A 1 -106.14 -34.18 -7.24
C MET A 1 -105.02 -34.06 -6.24
N TYR A 2 -104.78 -35.12 -5.46
CA TYR A 2 -103.88 -35.15 -4.30
C TYR A 2 -102.42 -35.12 -4.73
N LEU A 3 -101.62 -34.17 -4.22
CA LEU A 3 -100.16 -34.21 -4.32
C LEU A 3 -99.59 -34.55 -2.95
N ARG A 4 -98.98 -35.73 -2.87
CA ARG A 4 -98.18 -36.22 -1.74
C ARG A 4 -96.89 -35.40 -1.61
N PRO A 5 -96.46 -35.00 -0.40
CA PRO A 5 -95.12 -34.50 -0.19
C PRO A 5 -94.12 -35.66 -0.10
N SER A 6 -93.03 -35.56 -0.88
CA SER A 6 -91.87 -36.46 -0.86
C SER A 6 -90.98 -36.16 0.35
N PRO A 7 -90.44 -37.18 1.05
CA PRO A 7 -89.50 -36.93 2.14
C PRO A 7 -88.10 -36.59 1.59
N HIS A 8 -87.59 -35.41 1.94
CA HIS A 8 -86.18 -35.07 1.72
C HIS A 8 -85.31 -35.85 2.70
N LEU A 9 -84.52 -36.79 2.17
CA LEU A 9 -83.42 -37.44 2.90
C LEU A 9 -82.42 -36.37 3.35
N ARG A 10 -82.34 -36.13 4.65
CA ARG A 10 -81.28 -35.34 5.27
C ARG A 10 -79.97 -36.09 5.10
N GLN A 11 -79.13 -35.66 4.16
CA GLN A 11 -77.72 -36.01 4.13
C GLN A 11 -77.06 -35.44 5.39
N ALA A 12 -76.84 -36.31 6.38
CA ALA A 12 -75.95 -35.98 7.47
C ALA A 12 -74.54 -35.86 6.89
N CYS A 13 -74.01 -34.64 6.81
CA CYS A 13 -72.58 -34.41 6.62
C CYS A 13 -71.84 -35.13 7.75
N ALA A 14 -71.27 -36.29 7.45
CA ALA A 14 -70.35 -36.98 8.33
C ALA A 14 -69.18 -36.03 8.61
N GLY A 15 -69.08 -35.55 9.86
CA GLY A 15 -67.96 -34.73 10.29
C GLY A 15 -66.66 -35.50 10.07
N ALA A 16 -65.78 -34.94 9.24
CA ALA A 16 -64.42 -35.44 9.11
C ALA A 16 -63.80 -35.52 10.52
N PRO A 17 -63.08 -36.60 10.88
CA PRO A 17 -62.42 -36.68 12.17
C PRO A 17 -61.46 -35.50 12.28
N ARG A 18 -61.73 -34.61 13.24
CA ARG A 18 -60.79 -33.57 13.65
C ARG A 18 -59.55 -34.30 14.17
N SER A 19 -58.53 -34.40 13.32
CA SER A 19 -57.20 -34.80 13.74
C SER A 19 -56.80 -33.85 14.87
N ARG A 20 -56.65 -34.40 16.07
CA ARG A 20 -56.17 -33.62 17.22
C ARG A 20 -54.75 -33.18 16.87
N GLN A 21 -54.60 -31.91 16.51
CA GLN A 21 -53.29 -31.29 16.29
C GLN A 21 -52.47 -31.46 17.57
N ARG A 22 -51.53 -32.40 17.52
CA ARG A 22 -50.58 -32.68 18.59
C ARG A 22 -49.63 -31.49 18.68
N GLY A 23 -49.28 -31.08 19.90
CA GLY A 23 -48.42 -29.92 20.24
C GLY A 23 -46.97 -29.95 19.71
N VAL A 24 -46.70 -30.64 18.60
CA VAL A 24 -45.40 -30.75 17.94
C VAL A 24 -45.08 -29.50 17.09
N VAL A 25 -46.09 -28.81 16.56
CA VAL A 25 -45.91 -27.60 15.73
C VAL A 25 -45.16 -26.50 16.48
N LEU A 26 -45.47 -26.31 17.78
CA LEU A 26 -44.81 -25.31 18.61
C LEU A 26 -43.34 -25.66 18.87
N LEU A 27 -43.03 -26.95 19.04
CA LEU A 27 -41.66 -27.43 19.25
C LEU A 27 -40.81 -27.27 17.98
N VAL A 28 -41.37 -27.58 16.80
CA VAL A 28 -40.70 -27.36 15.52
C VAL A 28 -40.48 -25.86 15.27
N ALA A 29 -41.49 -25.02 15.53
CA ALA A 29 -41.36 -23.56 15.41
C ALA A 29 -40.28 -23.00 16.34
N LEU A 30 -40.18 -23.50 17.58
CA LEU A 30 -39.13 -23.11 18.53
C LEU A 30 -37.74 -23.48 18.02
N ILE A 31 -37.55 -24.71 17.53
CA ILE A 31 -36.25 -25.17 16.99
C ILE A 31 -35.84 -24.32 15.79
N ILE A 32 -36.77 -24.02 14.88
CA ILE A 32 -36.50 -23.16 13.72
C ILE A 32 -36.13 -21.74 14.17
N LEU A 33 -36.85 -21.19 15.15
CA LEU A 33 -36.55 -19.87 15.69
C LEU A 33 -35.15 -19.83 16.30
N VAL A 34 -34.75 -20.84 17.08
CA VAL A 34 -33.41 -20.96 17.64
C VAL A 34 -32.34 -21.13 16.54
N ALA A 35 -32.62 -21.92 15.51
CA ALA A 35 -31.68 -22.09 14.40
C ALA A 35 -31.46 -20.77 13.63
N LEU A 36 -32.53 -20.02 13.35
CA LEU A 36 -32.45 -18.72 12.68
C LEU A 36 -31.75 -17.66 13.54
N THR A 37 -31.94 -17.67 14.86
CA THR A 37 -31.20 -16.74 15.74
C THR A 37 -29.72 -17.08 15.79
N LEU A 38 -29.34 -18.36 15.84
CA LEU A 38 -27.93 -18.78 15.77
C LEU A 38 -27.29 -18.38 14.43
N ALA A 39 -28.01 -18.56 13.32
CA ALA A 39 -27.54 -18.12 12.00
C ALA A 39 -27.39 -16.60 11.92
N GLY A 40 -28.35 -15.84 12.46
CA GLY A 40 -28.29 -14.37 12.52
C GLY A 40 -27.09 -13.86 13.32
N VAL A 41 -26.79 -14.46 14.46
CA VAL A 41 -25.61 -14.10 15.28
C VAL A 41 -24.30 -14.40 14.54
N ALA A 42 -24.22 -15.55 13.84
CA ALA A 42 -23.06 -15.90 13.03
C ALA A 42 -22.83 -14.89 11.89
N LEU A 43 -23.90 -14.45 11.23
CA LEU A 43 -23.84 -13.45 10.16
C LEU A 43 -23.30 -12.11 10.66
N ILE A 44 -23.77 -11.61 11.81
CA ILE A 44 -23.32 -10.32 12.37
C ILE A 44 -21.80 -10.33 12.60
N ARG A 45 -21.28 -11.39 13.25
CA ARG A 45 -19.82 -11.53 13.44
C ARG A 45 -19.06 -11.63 12.13
N SER A 46 -19.63 -12.30 11.13
CA SER A 46 -19.03 -12.39 9.78
C SER A 46 -18.94 -11.03 9.12
N VAL A 47 -19.98 -10.19 9.23
CA VAL A 47 -20.00 -8.83 8.66
C VAL A 47 -19.02 -7.92 9.40
N ASP A 48 -18.98 -7.97 10.73
CA ASP A 48 -18.02 -7.17 11.52
C ASP A 48 -16.58 -7.50 11.14
N THR A 49 -16.26 -8.79 11.00
CA THR A 49 -14.94 -9.26 10.56
C THR A 49 -14.63 -8.79 9.14
N ALA A 50 -15.59 -8.91 8.21
CA ALA A 50 -15.43 -8.45 6.83
C ALA A 50 -15.19 -6.95 6.75
N ASN A 51 -15.89 -6.15 7.56
CA ASN A 51 -15.72 -4.70 7.63
C ASN A 51 -14.34 -4.30 8.17
N LEU A 52 -13.83 -5.00 9.19
CA LEU A 52 -12.48 -4.75 9.70
C LEU A 52 -11.40 -5.09 8.67
N ILE A 53 -11.56 -6.20 7.95
CA ILE A 53 -10.63 -6.58 6.87
C ILE A 53 -10.66 -5.55 5.75
N ALA A 54 -11.85 -5.14 5.30
CA ALA A 54 -12.02 -4.12 4.27
C ALA A 54 -11.41 -2.78 4.69
N GLY A 55 -11.61 -2.37 5.96
CA GLY A 55 -11.00 -1.17 6.52
C GLY A 55 -9.47 -1.22 6.48
N ASN A 56 -8.87 -2.31 6.96
CA ASN A 56 -7.41 -2.49 6.96
C ASN A 56 -6.84 -2.52 5.53
N GLN A 57 -7.52 -3.19 4.59
CA GLN A 57 -7.12 -3.18 3.18
C GLN A 57 -7.21 -1.78 2.58
N SER A 58 -8.25 -1.00 2.90
CA SER A 58 -8.37 0.38 2.41
C SER A 58 -7.26 1.28 2.94
N PHE A 59 -6.87 1.15 4.21
CA PHE A 59 -5.71 1.87 4.76
C PHE A 59 -4.39 1.43 4.13
N HIS A 60 -4.22 0.14 3.88
CA HIS A 60 -3.03 -0.37 3.17
C HIS A 60 -2.95 0.19 1.74
N GLN A 61 -4.05 0.15 0.98
CA GLN A 61 -4.11 0.71 -0.37
C GLN A 61 -3.87 2.22 -0.38
N ALA A 62 -4.45 2.96 0.56
CA ALA A 62 -4.21 4.39 0.72
C ALA A 62 -2.73 4.69 0.98
N ALA A 63 -2.09 3.95 1.88
CA ALA A 63 -0.67 4.11 2.17
C ALA A 63 0.22 3.79 0.95
N VAL A 64 -0.08 2.72 0.21
CA VAL A 64 0.63 2.38 -1.03
C VAL A 64 0.49 3.48 -2.07
N HIS A 65 -0.73 3.92 -2.34
CA HIS A 65 -1.00 4.98 -3.31
C HIS A 65 -0.31 6.30 -2.93
N ALA A 66 -0.33 6.67 -1.64
CA ALA A 66 0.36 7.85 -1.14
C ALA A 66 1.89 7.73 -1.30
N GLY A 67 2.43 6.52 -1.09
CA GLY A 67 3.85 6.24 -1.30
C GLY A 67 4.30 6.26 -2.76
N GLU A 68 3.47 5.76 -3.69
CA GLU A 68 3.74 5.86 -5.13
C GLU A 68 3.73 7.32 -5.60
N ARG A 69 2.75 8.11 -5.17
CA ARG A 69 2.73 9.57 -5.40
C ARG A 69 4.01 10.24 -4.89
N SER A 70 4.48 9.87 -3.70
CA SER A 70 5.74 10.41 -3.15
C SER A 70 6.95 10.03 -4.00
N THR A 71 6.94 8.86 -4.64
CA THR A 71 7.99 8.43 -5.55
C THR A 71 8.03 9.33 -6.80
N GLU A 72 6.86 9.67 -7.37
CA GLU A 72 6.77 10.60 -8.50
C GLU A 72 7.26 12.01 -8.13
N ILE A 73 6.92 12.49 -6.93
CA ILE A 73 7.38 13.79 -6.40
C ILE A 73 8.91 13.80 -6.29
N ALA A 74 9.50 12.76 -5.68
CA ALA A 74 10.95 12.61 -5.54
C ALA A 74 11.65 12.55 -6.90
N LEU A 75 11.08 11.81 -7.86
CA LEU A 75 11.62 11.66 -9.20
C LEU A 75 11.58 12.99 -9.98
N ASN A 76 10.43 13.65 -10.05
CA ASN A 76 10.25 14.84 -10.88
C ASN A 76 10.94 16.07 -10.30
N ASN A 77 10.93 16.24 -8.98
CA ASN A 77 11.40 17.49 -8.37
C ASN A 77 12.90 17.49 -8.03
N TRP A 78 13.55 16.34 -8.00
CA TRP A 78 15.00 16.26 -7.75
C TRP A 78 15.74 15.47 -8.82
N LEU A 79 15.34 14.24 -9.09
CA LEU A 79 16.15 13.35 -9.93
C LEU A 79 16.13 13.74 -11.41
N GLN A 80 14.97 13.97 -12.01
CA GLN A 80 14.87 14.28 -13.45
C GLN A 80 15.53 15.61 -13.81
N GLY A 81 15.36 16.63 -12.97
CA GLY A 81 15.94 17.96 -13.21
C GLY A 81 17.47 17.96 -13.18
N ASN A 82 18.07 17.10 -12.36
CA ASN A 82 19.52 17.05 -12.15
C ASN A 82 20.21 15.88 -12.89
N ASN A 83 19.51 15.20 -13.81
CA ASN A 83 20.08 14.13 -14.65
C ASN A 83 20.64 14.65 -16.00
N GLY A 84 20.88 15.96 -16.10
CA GLY A 84 21.40 16.59 -17.31
C GLY A 84 22.89 16.30 -17.54
N LEU A 85 23.33 16.32 -18.80
CA LEU A 85 24.75 16.25 -19.13
C LEU A 85 25.51 17.44 -18.53
N GLY A 86 26.52 17.15 -17.71
CA GLY A 86 27.34 18.16 -17.03
C GLY A 86 26.76 18.67 -15.70
N ASP A 87 25.59 18.17 -15.30
CA ASP A 87 25.03 18.44 -13.98
C ASP A 87 25.80 17.65 -12.91
N THR A 88 26.15 18.34 -11.82
CA THR A 88 26.91 17.78 -10.71
C THR A 88 26.14 17.70 -9.40
N ASP A 89 24.88 18.14 -9.36
CA ASP A 89 24.10 18.22 -8.12
C ASP A 89 23.78 16.83 -7.54
N LEU A 90 23.81 15.79 -8.38
CA LEU A 90 23.69 14.39 -7.94
C LEU A 90 25.00 13.79 -7.40
N HIS A 91 26.11 14.52 -7.39
CA HIS A 91 27.40 14.03 -6.89
C HIS A 91 27.56 14.17 -5.38
N ASP A 92 26.87 15.13 -4.77
CA ASP A 92 26.92 15.41 -3.34
C ASP A 92 25.57 15.24 -2.66
N HIS A 93 25.57 15.12 -1.34
CA HIS A 93 24.35 15.02 -0.55
C HIS A 93 23.55 16.32 -0.59
N SER A 94 22.22 16.22 -0.64
CA SER A 94 21.34 17.38 -0.58
C SER A 94 20.24 17.18 0.45
N ALA A 95 20.48 17.73 1.65
CA ALA A 95 19.59 17.69 2.80
C ALA A 95 18.18 18.17 2.49
N ALA A 96 18.08 19.34 1.83
CA ALA A 96 16.83 20.00 1.52
C ALA A 96 15.96 19.20 0.53
N ASN A 97 16.55 18.26 -0.20
CA ASN A 97 15.86 17.44 -1.20
C ASN A 97 15.75 15.97 -0.76
N GLY A 98 16.09 15.67 0.49
CA GLY A 98 16.16 14.30 1.00
C GLY A 98 17.07 13.39 0.18
N TYR A 99 18.14 13.94 -0.40
CA TYR A 99 19.02 13.20 -1.29
C TYR A 99 20.34 12.79 -0.64
N ARG A 100 20.73 11.55 -0.87
CA ARG A 100 22.01 10.97 -0.49
C ARG A 100 22.76 10.50 -1.73
N ALA A 101 23.96 11.01 -1.96
CA ALA A 101 24.84 10.57 -3.04
C ALA A 101 25.48 9.17 -2.81
N ARG A 102 25.03 8.44 -1.79
CA ARG A 102 25.51 7.09 -1.46
C ARG A 102 24.38 6.18 -1.01
N ARG A 103 24.65 4.89 -1.08
CA ARG A 103 23.82 3.82 -0.53
C ARG A 103 23.99 3.78 0.99
N GLU A 104 22.88 3.76 1.70
CA GLU A 104 22.83 3.53 3.14
C GLU A 104 21.72 2.53 3.44
N ASP A 105 22.04 1.47 4.16
CA ASP A 105 21.11 0.40 4.54
C ASP A 105 21.18 0.17 6.05
N PRO A 106 20.09 -0.31 6.68
CA PRO A 106 20.14 -0.77 8.06
C PRO A 106 21.20 -1.87 8.19
N VAL A 107 22.03 -1.78 9.23
CA VAL A 107 22.96 -2.85 9.58
C VAL A 107 22.19 -4.12 9.97
N PRO A 108 22.78 -5.32 9.82
CA PRO A 108 22.12 -6.56 10.19
C PRO A 108 21.58 -6.53 11.63
N GLY A 109 20.29 -6.83 11.79
CA GLY A 109 19.61 -6.81 13.09
C GLY A 109 18.88 -5.51 13.44
N VAL A 110 19.05 -4.44 12.65
CA VAL A 110 18.30 -3.18 12.80
C VAL A 110 17.10 -3.17 11.86
N SER A 111 15.94 -2.77 12.37
CA SER A 111 14.74 -2.62 11.55
C SER A 111 14.83 -1.37 10.67
N TRP A 112 14.10 -1.36 9.56
CA TRP A 112 13.98 -0.15 8.73
C TRP A 112 13.43 1.04 9.51
N ASP A 113 12.56 0.81 10.50
CA ASP A 113 11.99 1.90 11.29
C ASP A 113 13.00 2.52 12.26
N ALA A 114 13.79 1.70 12.95
CA ALA A 114 14.87 2.21 13.79
C ALA A 114 15.93 2.94 12.95
N PHE A 115 16.35 2.36 11.82
CA PHE A 115 17.28 3.02 10.90
C PHE A 115 16.73 4.34 10.35
N TRP A 116 15.44 4.39 10.01
CA TRP A 116 14.81 5.62 9.56
C TRP A 116 14.90 6.71 10.61
N ILE A 117 14.44 6.43 11.83
CA ILE A 117 14.40 7.40 12.93
C ILE A 117 15.81 7.87 13.28
N ASP A 118 16.77 6.95 13.42
CA ASP A 118 18.11 7.28 13.89
C ASP A 118 19.00 7.94 12.83
N THR A 119 18.78 7.63 11.55
CA THR A 119 19.73 8.01 10.47
C THR A 119 19.12 8.89 9.38
N LEU A 120 17.86 8.64 9.01
CA LEU A 120 17.25 9.24 7.82
C LEU A 120 16.32 10.41 8.14
N GLU A 121 15.63 10.38 9.28
CA GLU A 121 14.52 11.29 9.62
C GLU A 121 14.92 12.77 9.56
N ALA A 122 16.10 13.12 10.09
CA ALA A 122 16.61 14.48 10.10
C ALA A 122 16.80 15.12 8.71
N GLN A 123 16.75 14.31 7.66
CA GLN A 123 16.93 14.74 6.28
C GLN A 123 15.83 14.19 5.36
N ALA A 124 14.84 13.50 5.92
CA ALA A 124 13.68 13.09 5.16
C ALA A 124 12.83 14.33 4.86
N VAL A 125 12.20 14.33 3.70
CA VAL A 125 11.38 15.44 3.23
C VAL A 125 10.03 14.94 2.75
N VAL A 126 9.00 15.79 2.83
CA VAL A 126 7.69 15.54 2.20
C VAL A 126 7.75 15.95 0.73
N THR A 127 8.44 17.05 0.47
CA THR A 127 8.72 17.63 -0.85
C THR A 127 9.98 18.49 -0.71
N PRO A 128 10.69 18.84 -1.80
CA PRO A 128 11.88 19.69 -1.69
C PRO A 128 11.66 20.94 -0.84
N GLY A 129 12.57 21.16 0.12
CA GLY A 129 12.55 22.27 1.06
C GLY A 129 11.60 22.10 2.25
N VAL A 130 10.77 21.05 2.30
CA VAL A 130 9.83 20.79 3.39
C VAL A 130 10.27 19.54 4.15
N ALA A 131 10.84 19.76 5.33
CA ALA A 131 11.28 18.69 6.22
C ALA A 131 10.13 17.77 6.63
N CYS A 132 10.44 16.49 6.81
CA CYS A 132 9.53 15.53 7.40
C CYS A 132 9.31 15.86 8.89
N PRO A 133 8.07 15.95 9.37
CA PRO A 133 7.80 16.10 10.79
C PRO A 133 8.17 14.83 11.56
N ALA A 134 8.90 14.96 12.67
CA ALA A 134 9.32 13.82 13.50
C ALA A 134 8.13 13.16 14.23
N ASP A 135 7.13 13.94 14.62
CA ASP A 135 5.87 13.44 15.17
C ASP A 135 4.66 14.01 14.40
N PRO A 136 4.30 13.39 13.27
CA PRO A 136 3.23 13.89 12.44
C PRO A 136 1.88 13.76 13.14
N GLN A 137 1.12 14.85 13.12
CA GLN A 137 -0.25 14.87 13.60
C GLN A 137 -1.22 14.79 12.42
N PRO A 138 -2.43 14.22 12.59
CA PRO A 138 -3.44 14.19 11.53
C PRO A 138 -3.85 15.57 11.01
N THR A 139 -3.57 16.63 11.76
CA THR A 139 -3.83 18.03 11.41
C THR A 139 -2.68 18.71 10.66
N ASP A 140 -1.58 17.99 10.39
CA ASP A 140 -0.46 18.55 9.66
C ASP A 140 -0.91 18.95 8.25
N VAL A 141 -0.49 20.15 7.83
CA VAL A 141 -0.75 20.67 6.48
C VAL A 141 -0.22 19.77 5.36
N ASN A 142 0.66 18.82 5.72
CA ASN A 142 1.31 17.87 4.83
C ASN A 142 0.68 16.47 4.89
N ALA A 143 -0.37 16.25 5.68
CA ALA A 143 -1.12 15.01 5.65
C ALA A 143 -1.99 14.92 4.39
N ASP A 144 -2.10 13.73 3.82
CA ASP A 144 -3.00 13.49 2.69
C ASP A 144 -4.48 13.46 3.14
N ALA A 145 -5.41 13.35 2.19
CA ALA A 145 -6.84 13.29 2.48
C ALA A 145 -7.26 12.07 3.33
N ALA A 146 -6.42 11.03 3.40
CA ALA A 146 -6.62 9.85 4.23
C ALA A 146 -5.95 9.97 5.62
N GLY A 147 -5.27 11.10 5.90
CA GLY A 147 -4.57 11.36 7.15
C GLY A 147 -3.20 10.70 7.24
N ASN A 148 -2.58 10.34 6.11
CA ASN A 148 -1.22 9.83 6.07
C ASN A 148 -0.21 10.97 5.92
N THR A 149 0.88 10.90 6.68
CA THR A 149 2.06 11.72 6.44
C THR A 149 3.09 10.89 5.69
N VAL A 150 3.52 11.39 4.54
CA VAL A 150 4.46 10.69 3.65
C VAL A 150 5.76 11.45 3.58
N CYS A 151 6.86 10.76 3.85
CA CYS A 151 8.20 11.32 3.76
C CYS A 151 9.10 10.38 2.96
N TYR A 152 10.07 10.94 2.25
CA TYR A 152 11.00 10.15 1.45
C TYR A 152 12.46 10.57 1.68
N VAL A 153 13.35 9.62 1.37
CA VAL A 153 14.79 9.83 1.18
C VAL A 153 15.23 9.09 -0.07
N ILE A 154 15.97 9.79 -0.92
CA ILE A 154 16.53 9.30 -2.17
C ILE A 154 17.99 8.89 -1.92
N HIS A 155 18.34 7.67 -2.24
CA HIS A 155 19.72 7.17 -2.21
C HIS A 155 20.19 6.93 -3.63
N ARG A 156 21.28 7.55 -4.03
CA ARG A 156 22.07 7.09 -5.17
C ARG A 156 22.76 5.80 -4.74
N LEU A 157 22.56 4.70 -5.45
CA LEU A 157 23.07 3.40 -5.03
C LEU A 157 24.57 3.24 -5.31
N CYS A 158 25.37 4.18 -4.81
CA CYS A 158 26.82 4.16 -4.89
C CYS A 158 27.43 3.80 -3.55
N ASP A 159 28.56 3.10 -3.61
CA ASP A 159 29.37 2.88 -2.42
C ASP A 159 29.77 4.23 -1.80
N PRO A 160 29.84 4.31 -0.46
CA PRO A 160 30.17 5.54 0.24
C PRO A 160 31.55 6.04 -0.24
N PRO A 161 31.63 7.24 -0.84
CA PRO A 161 32.92 7.79 -1.20
C PRO A 161 33.61 8.37 0.04
N THR A 162 34.93 8.39 0.02
CA THR A 162 35.76 9.07 1.03
C THR A 162 35.85 10.59 0.78
N LEU A 163 34.75 11.27 0.38
CA LEU A 163 34.62 12.69 -0.03
C LEU A 163 34.95 13.02 -1.51
N PRO A 164 34.54 14.21 -1.97
CA PRO A 164 33.30 14.40 -2.75
C PRO A 164 33.36 13.64 -4.07
N ALA A 165 32.36 12.81 -4.35
CA ALA A 165 32.46 11.85 -5.44
C ALA A 165 32.03 12.47 -6.76
N ALA A 166 33.03 12.96 -7.49
CA ALA A 166 32.91 13.01 -8.93
C ALA A 166 32.41 11.64 -9.45
N PRO A 167 31.57 11.60 -10.51
CA PRO A 167 30.77 10.42 -10.87
C PRO A 167 31.64 9.23 -11.30
N HIS A 168 32.90 9.48 -11.66
CA HIS A 168 33.91 8.50 -12.06
C HIS A 168 34.68 7.89 -10.87
N LEU A 169 34.52 8.44 -9.66
CA LEU A 169 35.16 7.94 -8.43
C LEU A 169 34.20 7.13 -7.55
N ALA A 170 32.89 7.17 -7.84
CA ALA A 170 31.88 6.42 -7.11
C ALA A 170 31.59 5.07 -7.79
N ASN A 171 31.77 3.97 -7.06
CA ASN A 171 31.28 2.65 -7.50
C ASN A 171 29.77 2.61 -7.33
N CYS A 172 29.05 2.93 -8.42
CA CYS A 172 27.59 2.94 -8.43
C CYS A 172 27.01 1.64 -8.96
N ALA A 173 25.89 1.21 -8.38
CA ALA A 173 25.03 0.22 -9.00
C ALA A 173 24.54 0.81 -10.33
N THR A 174 24.92 0.16 -11.41
CA THR A 174 24.63 0.53 -12.80
C THR A 174 24.05 -0.67 -13.51
N GLN A 175 23.41 -0.44 -14.66
CA GLN A 175 22.93 -1.53 -15.49
C GLN A 175 24.10 -2.46 -15.84
N PRO A 176 23.92 -3.80 -15.81
CA PRO A 176 24.94 -4.72 -16.29
C PRO A 176 25.41 -4.30 -17.68
N SER A 177 26.72 -4.23 -17.88
CA SER A 177 27.30 -3.96 -19.19
C SER A 177 26.83 -5.05 -20.16
N ALA A 178 25.92 -4.70 -21.06
CA ALA A 178 25.61 -5.56 -22.20
C ALA A 178 26.92 -5.75 -22.98
N ILE A 179 27.43 -6.98 -22.99
CA ILE A 179 28.63 -7.34 -23.73
C ILE A 179 28.35 -7.10 -25.22
N ASN A 180 29.06 -6.12 -25.79
CA ASN A 180 29.32 -5.92 -27.22
C ASN A 180 28.10 -5.73 -28.14
N SER A 181 27.72 -4.47 -28.39
CA SER A 181 27.30 -4.12 -29.75
C SER A 181 28.53 -4.28 -30.65
N GLY A 182 28.54 -5.31 -31.50
CA GLY A 182 29.59 -5.56 -32.47
C GLY A 182 29.70 -4.42 -33.49
N GLY A 183 30.49 -3.40 -33.17
CA GLY A 183 30.87 -2.32 -34.08
C GLY A 183 32.30 -2.52 -34.57
N SER A 184 32.54 -2.28 -35.85
CA SER A 184 33.91 -2.16 -36.38
C SER A 184 34.44 -0.78 -36.02
N PHE A 185 35.48 -0.71 -35.18
CA PHE A 185 36.07 0.57 -34.73
C PHE A 185 37.41 0.84 -35.43
N GLY A 186 37.60 2.08 -35.87
CA GLY A 186 38.90 2.58 -36.35
C GLY A 186 39.82 2.95 -35.19
N ALA A 187 41.14 2.78 -35.38
CA ALA A 187 42.14 3.09 -34.38
C ALA A 187 42.07 4.58 -33.96
N GLY A 188 41.91 4.85 -32.66
CA GLY A 188 41.78 6.19 -32.09
C GLY A 188 40.35 6.62 -31.72
N SER A 189 39.34 5.79 -31.97
CA SER A 189 37.96 6.04 -31.50
C SER A 189 37.86 5.86 -29.98
N VAL A 190 37.42 6.90 -29.28
CA VAL A 190 36.93 6.78 -27.89
C VAL A 190 35.49 6.25 -27.94
N THR A 191 35.23 5.16 -27.23
CA THR A 191 33.89 4.61 -27.06
C THR A 191 33.03 5.65 -26.37
N ALA A 192 31.88 6.01 -26.94
CA ALA A 192 30.87 6.71 -26.15
C ALA A 192 30.47 5.79 -24.99
N ILE A 193 30.51 6.29 -23.75
CA ILE A 193 29.95 5.57 -22.60
C ILE A 193 28.44 5.50 -22.85
N THR A 194 27.97 4.42 -23.47
CA THR A 194 26.55 4.22 -23.77
C THR A 194 25.78 3.65 -22.59
N ASN A 195 26.44 3.40 -21.46
CA ASN A 195 25.85 2.80 -20.27
C ASN A 195 26.23 3.64 -19.04
N ASN A 196 25.57 4.79 -18.89
CA ASN A 196 25.73 5.69 -17.74
C ASN A 196 24.51 5.65 -16.81
N GLN A 197 23.64 4.64 -16.95
CA GLN A 197 22.45 4.55 -16.14
C GLN A 197 22.81 4.16 -14.71
N VAL A 198 22.59 5.08 -13.77
CA VAL A 198 22.81 4.84 -12.34
C VAL A 198 21.48 4.50 -11.69
N TYR A 199 21.50 3.50 -10.80
CA TYR A 199 20.32 3.17 -10.02
C TYR A 199 20.21 4.07 -8.79
N TYR A 200 18.99 4.53 -8.53
CA TYR A 200 18.60 5.27 -7.35
C TYR A 200 17.50 4.50 -6.63
N ARG A 201 17.54 4.51 -5.30
CA ARG A 201 16.47 3.97 -4.46
C ARG A 201 15.79 5.10 -3.72
N ILE A 202 14.49 5.24 -3.95
CA ILE A 202 13.62 6.13 -3.19
C ILE A 202 13.02 5.28 -2.08
N THR A 203 13.37 5.58 -0.83
CA THR A 203 12.76 4.97 0.35
C THR A 203 11.71 5.94 0.88
N THR A 204 10.45 5.52 0.83
CA THR A 204 9.31 6.28 1.32
C THR A 204 8.79 5.66 2.60
N ARG A 205 8.62 6.48 3.63
CA ARG A 205 7.94 6.12 4.87
C ARG A 205 6.57 6.78 4.88
N VAL A 206 5.53 5.97 5.05
CA VAL A 206 4.15 6.42 5.20
C VAL A 206 3.72 6.17 6.64
N ARG A 207 3.42 7.24 7.37
CA ARG A 207 2.85 7.17 8.72
C ARG A 207 1.36 7.47 8.62
N GLY A 208 0.54 6.45 8.81
CA GLY A 208 -0.91 6.56 8.76
C GLY A 208 -1.54 6.87 10.11
N PRO A 209 -2.87 7.05 10.15
CA PRO A 209 -3.62 7.20 11.39
C PRO A 209 -3.32 6.03 12.35
N ARG A 210 -3.28 6.31 13.65
CA ARG A 210 -2.97 5.34 14.73
C ARG A 210 -1.53 4.81 14.73
N ASN A 211 -0.56 5.61 14.29
CA ASN A 211 0.86 5.25 14.27
C ASN A 211 1.16 3.97 13.47
N THR A 212 0.39 3.74 12.41
CA THR A 212 0.74 2.71 11.43
C THR A 212 1.89 3.21 10.57
N VAL A 213 2.86 2.34 10.29
CA VAL A 213 4.03 2.70 9.48
C VAL A 213 4.18 1.68 8.36
N ALA A 214 4.33 2.17 7.13
CA ALA A 214 4.68 1.37 5.97
C ALA A 214 5.92 1.96 5.28
N TYR A 215 6.77 1.08 4.75
CA TYR A 215 7.93 1.45 3.95
C TYR A 215 7.75 0.93 2.53
N ILE A 216 7.97 1.81 1.56
CA ILE A 216 7.93 1.50 0.14
C ILE A 216 9.27 1.89 -0.45
N GLN A 217 9.89 0.97 -1.18
CA GLN A 217 11.18 1.21 -1.82
C GLN A 217 11.04 1.02 -3.32
N THR A 218 11.35 2.08 -4.05
CA THR A 218 11.32 2.05 -5.51
C THR A 218 12.73 2.26 -6.04
N ILE A 219 13.16 1.38 -6.95
CA ILE A 219 14.44 1.52 -7.64
C ILE A 219 14.16 2.08 -9.03
N VAL A 220 14.83 3.17 -9.38
CA VAL A 220 14.74 3.84 -10.68
C VAL A 220 16.12 3.90 -11.32
N ALA A 221 16.16 3.83 -12.65
CA ALA A 221 17.37 4.02 -13.45
C ALA A 221 17.25 5.34 -14.21
N LEU A 222 18.31 6.16 -14.14
CA LEU A 222 18.39 7.48 -14.76
C LEU A 222 19.70 7.61 -15.53
#